data_AF-A0A933G6E2-F1
#
_entry.id   AF-A0A933G6E2-F1
#
_cell.length_a   1.000
_cell.length_b   1.000
_cell.length_c   1.000
_cell.angle_alpha   90.00
_cell.angle_beta   90.00
_cell.angle_gamma   90.00
#
_symmetry.space_group_name_H-M   'P 1'
#
loop_
_entity.id
_entity.type
_entity.pdbx_description
1 polymer ?
#
loop_
_entity_poly.entity_id
_entity_poly.type
_entity_poly.pdbx_seq_one_letter_code
_entity_poly.pdbx_strand_id
1 'polypeptide(L)' 'MPVPQLSADDLYQEEVIQARQIPPERKLALGLELFDRVRALMVAGIRLEHPEADDQTVHRILLERLELARRLENEP' A
#
# COMPACT_ATOMS: atom_id res chain seq x y z
N MET A 1 -23.23 22.23 -8.84
CA MET A 1 -21.99 22.71 -8.20
C MET A 1 -20.84 22.12 -9.01
N PRO A 2 -19.98 22.92 -9.66
CA PRO A 2 -18.78 22.37 -10.30
C PRO A 2 -17.85 21.80 -9.22
N VAL A 3 -17.34 20.59 -9.42
CA VAL A 3 -16.32 20.00 -8.55
C VAL A 3 -15.04 20.81 -8.79
N PRO A 4 -14.39 21.37 -7.75
CA PRO A 4 -13.13 22.06 -7.94
C PRO A 4 -12.13 21.11 -8.60
N GLN A 5 -11.59 21.50 -9.75
CA GLN A 5 -10.52 20.76 -10.42
C GLN A 5 -9.21 21.17 -9.75
N LEU A 6 -8.86 20.44 -8.69
CA LEU A 6 -7.56 20.56 -8.02
C LEU A 6 -6.48 19.98 -8.94
N SER A 7 -5.33 20.64 -9.01
CA SER A 7 -4.15 20.09 -9.68
C SER A 7 -3.57 18.94 -8.84
N ALA A 8 -2.73 18.10 -9.46
CA ALA A 8 -2.00 17.06 -8.73
C ALA A 8 -1.12 17.66 -7.60
N ASP A 9 -0.58 18.85 -7.83
CA ASP A 9 0.22 19.56 -6.83
C ASP A 9 -0.64 20.04 -5.65
N ASP A 10 -1.85 20.52 -5.91
CA ASP A 10 -2.77 20.96 -4.83
C ASP A 10 -3.17 19.79 -3.93
N LEU A 11 -3.47 18.63 -4.53
CA LEU A 11 -3.78 17.40 -3.80
C LEU A 11 -2.59 16.93 -2.96
N TYR A 12 -1.38 16.94 -3.55
CA TYR A 12 -0.16 16.57 -2.84
C TYR A 12 0.14 17.51 -1.66
N GLN A 13 -0.01 18.82 -1.84
CA GLN A 13 0.17 19.80 -0.77
C GLN A 13 -0.82 19.58 0.38
N GLU A 14 -2.08 19.29 0.05
CA GLU A 14 -3.11 19.00 1.04
C GLU A 14 -2.75 17.74 1.87
N GLU A 15 -2.33 16.65 1.21
CA GLU A 15 -1.88 15.43 1.87
C GLU A 15 -0.69 15.69 2.80
N VAL A 16 0.28 16.50 2.38
CA VAL A 16 1.45 16.87 3.20
C VAL A 16 1.02 17.67 4.43
N ILE A 17 0.10 18.63 4.29
CA ILE A 17 -0.41 19.43 5.40
C ILE A 17 -1.14 18.53 6.40
N GLN A 18 -2.02 17.65 5.92
CA GLN A 18 -2.75 16.70 6.77
C GLN A 18 -1.77 15.77 7.50
N ALA A 19 -0.80 15.19 6.80
CA ALA A 19 0.21 14.32 7.40
C ALA A 19 1.04 15.02 8.48
N ARG A 20 1.31 16.33 8.34
CA ARG A 20 2.04 17.12 9.35
C ARG A 20 1.27 17.32 10.64
N GLN A 21 -0.06 17.34 10.59
CA GLN A 21 -0.92 17.53 11.77
C GLN A 21 -1.10 16.25 12.60
N ILE A 22 -0.71 15.09 12.08
CA ILE A 22 -0.84 13.81 12.78
C ILE A 22 0.16 13.75 13.95
N PRO A 23 -0.29 13.46 15.19
CA PRO A 23 0.59 13.27 16.33
C PRO A 23 1.65 12.17 16.08
N PRO A 24 2.89 12.30 16.60
CA PRO A 24 3.96 11.32 16.38
C PRO A 24 3.57 9.88 16.74
N GLU A 25 2.86 9.68 17.85
CA GLU A 25 2.41 8.36 18.31
C GLU A 25 1.39 7.76 17.31
N ARG A 26 0.54 8.62 16.74
CA ARG A 26 -0.44 8.21 15.73
C ARG A 26 0.22 7.93 14.39
N LYS A 27 1.29 8.65 14.01
CA LYS A 27 2.06 8.37 12.78
C LYS A 27 2.63 6.96 12.76
N LEU A 28 3.20 6.51 13.89
CA LEU A 28 3.73 5.15 13.99
C LEU A 28 2.62 4.11 13.83
N ALA A 29 1.50 4.28 14.52
CA ALA A 29 0.35 3.37 14.41
C ALA A 29 -0.21 3.33 12.98
N LEU A 30 -0.29 4.48 12.30
CA LEU A 30 -0.74 4.55 10.91
C LEU A 30 0.16 3.78 9.96
N GLY A 31 1.48 3.78 10.17
CA GLY A 31 2.41 2.97 9.36
C GLY A 31 2.06 1.48 9.41
N LEU A 32 1.75 0.96 10.60
CA LEU A 32 1.34 -0.43 10.78
C LEU A 32 -0.03 -0.71 10.15
N GLU A 33 -1.02 0.18 10.36
CA GLU A 33 -2.35 0.05 9.76
C GLU A 33 -2.31 0.06 8.24
N LEU A 34 -1.49 0.93 7.65
CA LEU A 34 -1.28 0.99 6.20
C LEU A 34 -0.62 -0.28 5.68
N PHE A 35 0.41 -0.77 6.37
CA PHE A 35 1.07 -2.02 6.00
C PHE A 35 0.08 -3.19 6.00
N ASP A 36 -0.71 -3.35 7.06
CA ASP A 36 -1.71 -4.43 7.17
C ASP A 36 -2.76 -4.34 6.06
N ARG A 37 -3.23 -3.12 5.76
CA ARG A 37 -4.20 -2.88 4.69
C ARG A 37 -3.65 -3.27 3.32
N VAL A 38 -2.42 -2.84 3.00
CA VAL A 38 -1.78 -3.16 1.71
C VAL A 38 -1.50 -4.66 1.62
N ARG A 39 -1.02 -5.28 2.71
CA ARG A 39 -0.86 -6.74 2.79
C ARG A 39 -2.17 -7.48 2.51
N ALA A 40 -3.27 -7.05 3.10
CA ALA A 40 -4.58 -7.66 2.89
C ALA A 40 -5.04 -7.56 1.43
N LEU A 41 -4.81 -6.40 0.78
CA LEU A 41 -5.11 -6.21 -0.64
C LEU A 41 -4.28 -7.12 -1.54
N MET A 42 -2.97 -7.24 -1.29
CA MET A 42 -2.10 -8.14 -2.06
C MET A 42 -2.52 -9.60 -1.92
N VAL A 43 -2.81 -10.04 -0.69
CA VAL A 43 -3.31 -11.39 -0.40
C VAL A 43 -4.64 -11.65 -1.13
N ALA A 44 -5.57 -10.69 -1.11
CA ALA A 44 -6.84 -10.81 -1.82
C ALA A 44 -6.65 -10.95 -3.33
N GLY A 45 -5.73 -10.18 -3.92
CA GLY A 45 -5.36 -10.32 -5.34
C GLY A 45 -4.80 -11.71 -5.67
N ILE A 46 -3.87 -12.21 -4.86
CA ILE A 46 -3.29 -13.55 -5.05
C ILE A 46 -4.36 -14.64 -4.96
N ARG A 47 -5.28 -14.55 -4.00
CA ARG A 47 -6.39 -15.51 -3.87
C ARG A 47 -7.37 -15.45 -5.04
N LEU A 48 -7.58 -14.27 -5.63
CA LEU A 48 -8.40 -14.12 -6.82
C LEU A 48 -7.75 -14.81 -8.03
N GLU A 49 -6.42 -14.71 -8.16
CA GLU A 49 -5.65 -15.35 -9.23
C GLU A 49 -5.48 -16.87 -9.01
N HIS A 50 -5.47 -17.31 -7.74
CA HIS A 50 -5.27 -18.70 -7.34
C HIS A 50 -6.35 -19.16 -6.34
N PRO A 51 -7.59 -19.44 -6.79
CA PRO A 51 -8.71 -19.76 -5.89
C PRO A 51 -8.51 -21.03 -5.04
N GLU A 52 -7.74 -21.99 -5.55
CA GLU A 52 -7.48 -23.29 -4.90
C GLU A 52 -6.25 -23.26 -3.96
N ALA A 53 -5.55 -22.12 -3.88
CA ALA A 53 -4.34 -22.02 -3.07
C ALA A 53 -4.66 -21.96 -1.58
N ASP A 54 -3.93 -22.73 -0.78
CA ASP A 54 -3.97 -22.62 0.67
C ASP A 54 -3.19 -21.39 1.17
N ASP A 55 -3.32 -21.10 2.48
CA ASP A 55 -2.70 -19.93 3.07
C ASP A 55 -1.16 -19.94 2.97
N GLN A 56 -0.54 -21.12 3.04
CA GLN A 56 0.91 -21.26 2.90
C GLN A 56 1.36 -20.92 1.47
N THR A 57 0.62 -21.39 0.47
CA THR A 57 0.89 -21.10 -0.94
C THR A 57 0.69 -19.63 -1.25
N VAL A 58 -0.40 -19.02 -0.78
CA VAL A 58 -0.65 -17.59 -0.93
C VAL A 58 0.47 -16.77 -0.30
N HIS A 59 0.92 -17.14 0.90
CA HIS A 59 2.03 -16.46 1.57
C HIS A 59 3.35 -16.60 0.82
N ARG A 60 3.65 -17.79 0.28
CA ARG A 60 4.84 -18.02 -0.54
C ARG A 60 4.84 -17.15 -1.80
N ILE A 61 3.72 -17.11 -2.53
CA ILE A 61 3.56 -16.27 -3.72
C ILE A 61 3.76 -14.79 -3.38
N LEU A 62 3.21 -14.34 -2.24
CA LEU A 62 3.42 -12.95 -1.80
C LEU A 62 4.90 -12.64 -1.59
N LEU A 63 5.66 -13.52 -0.93
CA LEU A 63 7.10 -13.32 -0.72
C LEU A 63 7.88 -13.31 -2.04
N GLU A 64 7.56 -14.21 -2.97
CA GLU A 64 8.17 -14.26 -4.30
C GLU A 64 7.94 -12.94 -5.08
N ARG A 65 6.72 -12.39 -5.02
CA ARG A 65 6.37 -11.11 -5.65
C ARG A 65 7.09 -9.92 -5.02
N LEU A 66 7.19 -9.89 -3.69
CA LEU A 66 7.92 -8.82 -2.97
C LEU A 66 9.41 -8.84 -3.29
N GLU A 67 10.00 -10.03 -3.40
CA GLU A 67 11.40 -10.19 -3.78
C GLU A 67 11.64 -9.76 -5.23
N LEU A 68 10.73 -10.08 -6.15
CA LEU A 68 10.79 -9.58 -7.53
C LEU A 68 10.69 -8.05 -7.59
N ALA A 69 9.73 -7.45 -6.88
CA ALA A 69 9.57 -6.00 -6.81
C ALA A 69 10.84 -5.31 -6.30
N ARG A 70 11.45 -5.85 -5.23
CA ARG A 70 12.72 -5.34 -4.70
C ARG A 70 13.84 -5.41 -5.73
N ARG A 71 13.93 -6.47 -6.54
CA ARG A 71 14.96 -6.57 -7.59
C ARG A 71 14.77 -5.51 -8.66
N LEU A 72 13.53 -5.30 -9.12
CA LEU A 72 13.20 -4.29 -10.13
C LEU A 72 13.45 -2.86 -9.64
N GLU A 73 13.22 -2.58 -8.36
CA GLU A 73 13.52 -1.27 -7.75
C GLU A 73 15.04 -1.01 -7.59
N ASN A 74 15.85 -2.07 -7.54
CA ASN A 74 17.31 -1.96 -7.37
C ASN A 74 18.08 -2.16 -8.69
N GLU A 75 17.40 -2.35 -9.82
CA GLU A 75 18.04 -2.28 -11.14
C GLU A 75 18.28 -0.80 -11.51
N PRO A 76 19.50 -0.43 -11.97
CA PRO A 76 19.89 0.95 -12.27
C PRO A 76 19.20 1.55 -13.51
#